data_AF-A0A7R9AXL2-F1
#
_entry.id   AF-A0A7R9AXL2-F1
#
_cell.length_a   1.000
_cell.length_b   1.000
_cell.length_c   1.000
_cell.angle_alpha   90.00
_cell.angle_beta   90.00
_cell.angle_gamma   90.00
#
_symmetry.space_group_name_H-M   'P 1'
#
loop_
_entity.id
_entity.type
_entity.pdbx_description
1 polymer ?
#
loop_
_entity_poly.entity_id
_entity_poly.type
_entity_poly.pdbx_seq_one_letter_code
_entity_poly.pdbx_strand_id
1 'polypeptide(L)'
;MSWLRNSPLRASFGKLRPSSYPPKDSDPSACYDSFRKHWQQAMEIIARTKPPVGYPIQDDVWGVVNHLKHMVTFLVWEHNKQQSHFPCLEHLLSENLLDTLFTWSIHTGRYRYDLRLEQLRMFETLVSNSQHHLLEHESFHRPLLKLLALCSEDWFPMEEEKKLDVEKKLVDLLNHLCISLMHNTELLGLFFHSSSHQGPDRFIIFTLLIPFVHREGAIGHQARDALLKCISLSAMNEYVGAYIADHSDICLVLVTGLSALYSELPRKLDVELEDWHRLTPDDVNDIPKLTMIMNSLVFCNAVVQVAHAKVKTQLVEFLHQGFLVPVMGPALLQVLSSPSHAS
;
A
#
# COMPACT_ATOMS: atom_id res chain seq x y z
N MET A 1 -11.89 -38.11 3.59
CA MET A 1 -12.52 -37.18 2.63
C MET A 1 -11.50 -36.11 2.23
N SER A 2 -10.68 -36.34 1.21
CA SER A 2 -9.43 -35.59 0.99
C SER A 2 -9.17 -35.19 -0.47
N TRP A 3 -10.23 -34.87 -1.22
CA TRP A 3 -10.17 -34.71 -2.69
C TRP A 3 -10.34 -33.27 -3.21
N LEU A 4 -10.39 -32.26 -2.35
CA LEU A 4 -10.59 -30.84 -2.72
C LEU A 4 -9.31 -29.98 -2.74
N ARG A 5 -8.11 -30.59 -2.70
CA ARG A 5 -6.84 -29.83 -2.59
C ARG A 5 -6.21 -29.36 -3.91
N ASN A 6 -6.72 -29.83 -5.06
CA ASN A 6 -6.12 -29.61 -6.38
C ASN A 6 -7.02 -28.78 -7.33
N SER A 7 -7.38 -27.56 -6.94
CA SER A 7 -7.93 -26.59 -7.90
C SER A 7 -6.82 -26.05 -8.81
N PRO A 8 -6.97 -26.08 -10.15
CA PRO A 8 -5.92 -25.62 -11.09
C PRO A 8 -5.64 -24.11 -10.99
N LEU A 9 -6.55 -23.35 -10.34
CA LEU A 9 -6.49 -21.91 -10.11
C LEU A 9 -5.14 -21.43 -9.54
N ARG A 10 -4.49 -22.20 -8.65
CA ARG A 10 -3.24 -21.75 -8.00
C ARG A 10 -2.00 -21.81 -8.89
N ALA A 11 -2.03 -22.59 -9.98
CA ALA A 11 -0.83 -22.90 -10.77
C ALA A 11 -0.39 -21.79 -11.75
N SER A 12 -1.26 -20.81 -12.06
CA SER A 12 -1.00 -19.80 -13.10
C SER A 12 -0.46 -18.45 -12.58
N PHE A 13 -0.21 -18.32 -11.27
CA PHE A 13 0.18 -17.05 -10.64
C PHE A 13 1.71 -16.86 -10.45
N GLY A 14 2.53 -17.76 -11.01
CA GLY A 14 3.99 -17.75 -10.86
C GLY A 14 4.75 -16.97 -11.93
N LYS A 15 4.85 -15.64 -11.78
CA LYS A 15 5.58 -14.67 -12.63
C LYS A 15 5.06 -14.54 -14.08
N LEU A 16 5.22 -13.34 -14.65
CA LEU A 16 5.03 -13.10 -16.08
C LEU A 16 6.01 -13.99 -16.87
N ARG A 17 5.49 -14.82 -17.78
CA ARG A 17 6.34 -15.52 -18.76
C ARG A 17 6.95 -14.47 -19.70
N PRO A 18 8.25 -14.53 -20.06
CA PRO A 18 8.89 -13.52 -20.92
C PRO A 18 8.23 -13.29 -22.29
N SER A 19 7.35 -14.20 -22.72
CA SER A 19 6.63 -14.17 -24.00
C SER A 19 5.50 -13.13 -24.10
N SER A 20 5.16 -12.39 -23.04
CA SER A 20 4.05 -11.42 -23.06
C SER A 20 4.44 -9.98 -23.40
N TYR A 21 5.73 -9.65 -23.38
CA TYR A 21 6.22 -8.32 -23.73
C TYR A 21 6.51 -8.23 -25.24
N PRO A 22 6.30 -7.07 -25.89
CA PRO A 22 6.74 -6.88 -27.27
C PRO A 22 8.28 -7.03 -27.35
N PRO A 23 8.82 -7.70 -28.38
CA PRO A 23 10.26 -7.71 -28.64
C PRO A 23 10.88 -6.31 -28.62
N LYS A 24 12.17 -6.21 -28.26
CA LYS A 24 12.87 -4.91 -28.21
C LYS A 24 12.86 -4.18 -29.54
N ASP A 25 12.75 -4.89 -30.65
CA ASP A 25 12.79 -4.34 -32.01
C ASP A 25 11.41 -4.33 -32.69
N SER A 26 10.33 -4.32 -31.89
CA SER A 26 8.97 -4.15 -32.38
C SER A 26 8.76 -2.76 -32.99
N ASP A 27 7.98 -2.69 -34.07
CA ASP A 27 7.52 -1.44 -34.67
C ASP A 27 6.54 -0.70 -33.73
N PRO A 28 6.78 0.59 -33.41
CA PRO A 28 5.87 1.39 -32.60
C PRO A 28 4.44 1.47 -33.16
N SER A 29 4.24 1.50 -34.48
CA SER A 29 2.88 1.55 -35.03
C SER A 29 2.11 0.26 -34.78
N ALA A 30 2.73 -0.90 -35.04
CA ALA A 30 2.16 -2.21 -34.74
C ALA A 30 1.91 -2.42 -33.24
N CYS A 31 2.77 -1.89 -32.36
CA CYS A 31 2.52 -1.84 -30.91
C CYS A 31 1.26 -1.02 -30.58
N TYR A 32 1.13 0.18 -31.14
CA TYR A 32 -0.02 1.06 -30.92
C TYR A 32 -1.34 0.47 -31.43
N ASP A 33 -1.37 -0.09 -32.64
CA ASP A 33 -2.57 -0.76 -33.16
C ASP A 33 -2.93 -2.02 -32.35
N SER A 34 -1.94 -2.74 -31.81
CA SER A 34 -2.18 -3.86 -30.89
C SER A 34 -2.77 -3.41 -29.55
N PHE A 35 -2.28 -2.30 -28.99
CA PHE A 35 -2.81 -1.65 -27.80
C PHE A 35 -4.28 -1.23 -28.00
N ARG A 36 -4.57 -0.51 -29.10
CA ARG A 36 -5.93 -0.10 -29.47
C ARG A 36 -6.87 -1.28 -29.65
N LYS A 37 -6.41 -2.36 -30.31
CA LYS A 37 -7.21 -3.57 -30.52
C LYS A 37 -7.59 -4.26 -29.20
N HIS A 38 -6.67 -4.34 -28.24
CA HIS A 38 -7.00 -4.87 -26.92
C HIS A 38 -7.98 -3.98 -26.15
N TRP A 39 -7.86 -2.65 -26.27
CA TRP A 39 -8.84 -1.75 -25.68
C TRP A 39 -10.23 -1.89 -26.31
N GLN A 40 -10.32 -1.99 -27.64
CA GLN A 40 -11.58 -2.26 -28.35
C GLN A 40 -12.25 -3.55 -27.85
N GLN A 41 -11.49 -4.64 -27.74
CA GLN A 41 -11.99 -5.92 -27.22
C GLN A 41 -12.43 -5.84 -25.75
N ALA A 42 -11.71 -5.10 -24.90
CA ALA A 42 -12.15 -4.81 -23.54
C ALA A 42 -13.45 -3.98 -23.51
N MET A 43 -13.58 -2.99 -24.40
CA MET A 43 -14.75 -2.11 -24.49
C MET A 43 -16.01 -2.81 -25.01
N GLU A 44 -15.89 -3.75 -25.94
CA GLU A 44 -17.02 -4.60 -26.35
C GLU A 44 -17.58 -5.40 -25.16
N ILE A 45 -16.71 -5.91 -24.30
CA ILE A 45 -17.10 -6.62 -23.08
C ILE A 45 -17.69 -5.66 -22.03
N ILE A 46 -17.05 -4.51 -21.79
CA ILE A 46 -17.54 -3.49 -20.85
C ILE A 46 -18.92 -2.98 -21.26
N ALA A 47 -19.13 -2.68 -22.56
CA ALA A 47 -20.38 -2.15 -23.08
C ALA A 47 -21.55 -3.16 -22.93
N ARG A 48 -21.33 -4.44 -23.28
CA ARG A 48 -22.38 -5.47 -23.17
C ARG A 48 -22.70 -5.90 -21.73
N THR A 49 -21.82 -5.62 -20.78
CA THR A 49 -21.95 -6.03 -19.37
C THR A 49 -22.25 -4.87 -18.40
N LYS A 50 -22.46 -3.66 -18.91
CA LYS A 50 -22.82 -2.49 -18.09
C LYS A 50 -24.34 -2.47 -17.80
N PRO A 51 -24.79 -2.26 -16.56
CA PRO A 51 -26.21 -2.06 -16.27
C PRO A 51 -26.78 -0.84 -17.01
N PRO A 52 -28.03 -0.89 -17.49
CA PRO A 52 -29.01 -1.97 -17.38
C PRO A 52 -28.93 -3.03 -18.50
N VAL A 53 -27.97 -2.91 -19.44
CA VAL A 53 -27.89 -3.77 -20.65
C VAL A 53 -27.55 -5.22 -20.30
N GLY A 54 -26.68 -5.40 -19.31
CA GLY A 54 -26.27 -6.72 -18.82
C GLY A 54 -25.49 -6.65 -17.51
N TYR A 55 -24.99 -7.81 -17.10
CA TYR A 55 -24.11 -7.99 -15.94
C TYR A 55 -22.96 -8.94 -16.33
N PRO A 56 -21.72 -8.72 -15.86
CA PRO A 56 -20.59 -9.53 -16.28
C PRO A 56 -20.60 -10.92 -15.66
N ILE A 57 -20.26 -11.94 -16.45
CA ILE A 57 -19.87 -13.26 -15.95
C ILE A 57 -18.35 -13.33 -15.70
N GLN A 58 -17.86 -14.45 -15.18
CA GLN A 58 -16.45 -14.63 -14.84
C GLN A 58 -15.53 -14.45 -16.05
N ASP A 59 -15.95 -14.96 -17.21
CA ASP A 59 -15.15 -14.91 -18.44
C ASP A 59 -15.11 -13.50 -19.05
N ASP A 60 -16.15 -12.69 -18.86
CA ASP A 60 -16.12 -11.26 -19.22
C ASP A 60 -15.05 -10.51 -18.40
N VAL A 61 -15.08 -10.71 -17.07
CA VAL A 61 -14.12 -10.07 -16.16
C VAL A 61 -12.70 -10.51 -16.47
N TRP A 62 -12.49 -11.81 -16.68
CA TRP A 62 -11.17 -12.34 -17.02
C TRP A 62 -10.67 -11.87 -18.39
N GLY A 63 -11.57 -11.75 -19.39
CA GLY A 63 -11.26 -11.17 -20.69
C GLY A 63 -10.78 -9.72 -20.60
N VAL A 64 -11.53 -8.86 -19.89
CA VAL A 64 -11.13 -7.46 -19.64
C VAL A 64 -9.79 -7.40 -18.91
N VAL A 65 -9.61 -8.17 -17.84
CA VAL A 65 -8.33 -8.23 -17.08
C VAL A 65 -7.16 -8.69 -17.97
N ASN A 66 -7.37 -9.64 -18.88
CA ASN A 66 -6.30 -10.09 -19.79
C ASN A 66 -5.94 -9.01 -20.82
N HIS A 67 -6.93 -8.33 -21.42
CA HIS A 67 -6.67 -7.22 -22.34
C HIS A 67 -5.95 -6.05 -21.66
N LEU A 68 -6.34 -5.69 -20.44
CA LEU A 68 -5.64 -4.67 -19.64
C LEU A 68 -4.18 -5.05 -19.35
N LYS A 69 -3.90 -6.32 -19.03
CA LYS A 69 -2.52 -6.80 -18.82
C LYS A 69 -1.66 -6.64 -20.07
N HIS A 70 -2.19 -6.95 -21.26
CA HIS A 70 -1.49 -6.67 -22.51
C HIS A 70 -1.30 -5.16 -22.73
N MET A 71 -2.33 -4.33 -22.51
CA MET A 71 -2.23 -2.87 -22.62
C MET A 71 -1.12 -2.30 -21.73
N VAL A 72 -1.00 -2.76 -20.48
CA VAL A 72 0.09 -2.38 -19.58
C VAL A 72 1.46 -2.80 -20.10
N THR A 73 1.61 -3.98 -20.72
CA THR A 73 2.90 -4.37 -21.32
C THR A 73 3.32 -3.49 -22.50
N PHE A 74 2.37 -2.94 -23.28
CA PHE A 74 2.67 -1.96 -24.33
C PHE A 74 3.07 -0.60 -23.75
N LEU A 75 2.34 -0.07 -22.76
CA LEU A 75 2.67 1.20 -22.09
C LEU A 75 4.06 1.16 -21.43
N VAL A 76 4.39 0.04 -20.76
CA VAL A 76 5.72 -0.17 -20.15
C VAL A 76 6.80 -0.30 -21.21
N TRP A 77 6.54 -0.98 -22.33
CA TRP A 77 7.49 -1.07 -23.45
C TRP A 77 7.76 0.30 -24.10
N GLU A 78 6.71 1.09 -24.29
CA GLU A 78 6.76 2.44 -24.87
C GLU A 78 7.57 3.40 -24.00
N HIS A 79 7.34 3.40 -22.67
CA HIS A 79 8.15 4.20 -21.75
C HIS A 79 9.63 3.77 -21.74
N ASN A 80 9.91 2.46 -21.67
CA ASN A 80 11.27 1.90 -21.70
C ASN A 80 12.02 2.16 -23.02
N LYS A 81 11.32 2.59 -24.09
CA LYS A 81 11.92 2.98 -25.36
C LYS A 81 12.41 4.44 -25.41
N GLN A 82 12.05 5.29 -24.44
CA GLN A 82 12.43 6.70 -24.36
C GLN A 82 12.21 7.48 -25.68
N GLN A 83 11.07 7.22 -26.34
CA GLN A 83 10.70 7.91 -27.59
C GLN A 83 10.19 9.33 -27.30
N SER A 84 10.24 10.21 -28.31
CA SER A 84 9.76 11.60 -28.19
C SER A 84 8.23 11.74 -28.23
N HIS A 85 7.49 10.64 -28.29
CA HIS A 85 6.04 10.55 -28.50
C HIS A 85 5.58 9.23 -27.86
N PHE A 86 4.43 9.21 -27.19
CA PHE A 86 3.95 8.06 -26.42
C PHE A 86 2.50 7.72 -26.83
N PRO A 87 2.26 7.21 -28.06
CA PRO A 87 0.92 7.09 -28.62
C PRO A 87 -0.03 6.17 -27.82
N CYS A 88 0.46 5.09 -27.19
CA CYS A 88 -0.36 4.27 -26.30
C CYS A 88 -0.77 5.04 -25.05
N LEU A 89 0.15 5.80 -24.45
CA LEU A 89 -0.15 6.65 -23.29
C LEU A 89 -1.10 7.80 -23.64
N GLU A 90 -0.87 8.49 -24.75
CA GLU A 90 -1.71 9.59 -25.22
C GLU A 90 -3.15 9.12 -25.50
N HIS A 91 -3.32 7.92 -26.07
CA HIS A 91 -4.64 7.31 -26.24
C HIS A 91 -5.26 6.90 -24.89
N LEU A 92 -4.47 6.42 -23.93
CA LEU A 92 -4.95 6.13 -22.56
C LEU A 92 -5.51 7.37 -21.85
N LEU A 93 -4.81 8.51 -22.00
CA LEU A 93 -5.13 9.77 -21.34
C LEU A 93 -6.27 10.52 -22.02
N SER A 94 -6.27 10.62 -23.36
CA SER A 94 -7.28 11.37 -24.11
C SER A 94 -8.67 10.73 -24.02
N GLU A 95 -8.75 9.41 -24.22
CA GLU A 95 -10.01 8.65 -24.19
C GLU A 95 -10.48 8.28 -22.76
N ASN A 96 -9.75 8.69 -21.71
CA ASN A 96 -10.10 8.47 -20.30
C ASN A 96 -10.37 7.00 -19.93
N LEU A 97 -9.49 6.10 -20.39
CA LEU A 97 -9.70 4.64 -20.29
C LEU A 97 -9.77 4.15 -18.84
N LEU A 98 -8.98 4.77 -17.97
CA LEU A 98 -8.92 4.44 -16.55
C LEU A 98 -10.22 4.82 -15.80
N ASP A 99 -10.87 5.93 -16.15
CA ASP A 99 -12.15 6.31 -15.54
C ASP A 99 -13.30 5.42 -16.04
N THR A 100 -13.24 5.04 -17.31
CA THR A 100 -14.18 4.09 -17.92
C THR A 100 -14.09 2.71 -17.26
N LEU A 101 -12.86 2.21 -17.05
CA LEU A 101 -12.61 0.97 -16.33
C LEU A 101 -13.08 1.05 -14.87
N PHE A 102 -12.71 2.10 -14.14
CA PHE A 102 -13.13 2.28 -12.75
C PHE A 102 -14.66 2.27 -12.63
N THR A 103 -15.33 3.06 -13.47
CA THR A 103 -16.79 3.22 -13.50
C THR A 103 -17.51 1.92 -13.83
N TRP A 104 -16.94 1.05 -14.68
CA TRP A 104 -17.46 -0.30 -14.88
C TRP A 104 -17.17 -1.22 -13.68
N SER A 105 -15.95 -1.16 -13.12
CA SER A 105 -15.49 -2.07 -12.06
C SER A 105 -16.40 -2.08 -10.83
N ILE A 106 -16.88 -0.91 -10.40
CA ILE A 106 -17.77 -0.76 -9.24
C ILE A 106 -19.17 -1.39 -9.45
N HIS A 107 -19.60 -1.60 -10.69
CA HIS A 107 -20.89 -2.21 -11.04
C HIS A 107 -20.83 -3.74 -11.23
N THR A 108 -19.65 -4.36 -11.09
CA THR A 108 -19.46 -5.81 -11.35
C THR A 108 -19.86 -6.75 -10.20
N GLY A 109 -20.45 -6.21 -9.12
CA GLY A 109 -20.95 -7.01 -8.00
C GLY A 109 -19.84 -7.82 -7.31
N ARG A 110 -19.93 -9.15 -7.38
CA ARG A 110 -18.99 -10.07 -6.70
C ARG A 110 -17.54 -9.94 -7.18
N TYR A 111 -17.33 -9.50 -8.42
CA TYR A 111 -16.00 -9.37 -9.04
C TYR A 111 -15.29 -8.04 -8.74
N ARG A 112 -15.94 -7.14 -7.99
CA ARG A 112 -15.41 -5.80 -7.66
C ARG A 112 -14.02 -5.85 -7.01
N TYR A 113 -13.71 -6.94 -6.33
CA TYR A 113 -12.46 -7.13 -5.60
C TYR A 113 -11.32 -7.64 -6.47
N ASP A 114 -11.58 -8.61 -7.35
CA ASP A 114 -10.60 -9.05 -8.34
C ASP A 114 -10.22 -7.89 -9.28
N LEU A 115 -11.20 -7.07 -9.66
CA LEU A 115 -10.97 -5.86 -10.46
C LEU A 115 -10.32 -4.71 -9.67
N ARG A 116 -10.55 -4.59 -8.35
CA ARG A 116 -9.80 -3.64 -7.49
C ARG A 116 -8.33 -4.05 -7.43
N LEU A 117 -8.05 -5.34 -7.24
CA LEU A 117 -6.70 -5.91 -7.18
C LEU A 117 -5.92 -5.70 -8.49
N GLU A 118 -6.55 -5.95 -9.63
CA GLU A 118 -5.91 -5.77 -10.95
C GLU A 118 -5.76 -4.29 -11.33
N GLN A 119 -6.67 -3.40 -10.91
CA GLN A 119 -6.46 -1.96 -11.04
C GLN A 119 -5.29 -1.47 -10.17
N LEU A 120 -5.16 -1.93 -8.91
CA LEU A 120 -4.02 -1.59 -8.06
C LEU A 120 -2.69 -2.07 -8.69
N ARG A 121 -2.64 -3.30 -9.22
CA ARG A 121 -1.48 -3.84 -9.97
C ARG A 121 -1.14 -2.97 -11.20
N MET A 122 -2.14 -2.51 -11.94
CA MET A 122 -1.95 -1.63 -13.09
C MET A 122 -1.38 -0.27 -12.67
N PHE A 123 -1.97 0.40 -11.69
CA PHE A 123 -1.48 1.70 -11.21
C PHE A 123 -0.07 1.59 -10.62
N GLU A 124 0.22 0.55 -9.83
CA GLU A 124 1.57 0.28 -9.31
C GLU A 124 2.56 0.13 -10.46
N THR A 125 2.23 -0.69 -11.48
CA THR A 125 3.11 -0.92 -12.63
C THR A 125 3.37 0.37 -13.41
N LEU A 126 2.35 1.20 -13.61
CA LEU A 126 2.47 2.45 -14.38
C LEU A 126 3.23 3.54 -13.59
N VAL A 127 2.98 3.72 -12.30
CA VAL A 127 3.71 4.67 -11.44
C VAL A 127 5.18 4.26 -11.27
N SER A 128 5.45 2.96 -11.09
CA SER A 128 6.82 2.45 -10.90
C SER A 128 7.68 2.50 -12.17
N ASN A 129 7.09 2.41 -13.36
CA ASN A 129 7.82 2.49 -14.62
C ASN A 129 7.87 3.91 -15.19
N SER A 130 6.73 4.60 -15.27
CA SER A 130 6.59 5.88 -15.99
C SER A 130 6.75 7.13 -15.11
N GLN A 131 7.08 6.95 -13.83
CA GLN A 131 7.42 7.99 -12.87
C GLN A 131 6.29 9.03 -12.64
N HIS A 132 6.68 10.28 -12.33
CA HIS A 132 5.82 11.32 -11.79
C HIS A 132 4.96 12.03 -12.84
N HIS A 133 5.40 12.13 -14.10
CA HIS A 133 4.66 12.79 -15.18
C HIS A 133 3.22 12.25 -15.37
N LEU A 134 2.98 10.96 -15.11
CA LEU A 134 1.63 10.40 -15.19
C LEU A 134 0.65 11.05 -14.20
N LEU A 135 1.13 11.50 -13.04
CA LEU A 135 0.30 12.08 -11.98
C LEU A 135 -0.18 13.50 -12.33
N GLU A 136 0.54 14.20 -13.21
CA GLU A 136 0.19 15.56 -13.68
C GLU A 136 -1.09 15.56 -14.53
N HIS A 137 -1.46 14.43 -15.15
CA HIS A 137 -2.65 14.31 -15.98
C HIS A 137 -3.91 13.90 -15.19
N GLU A 138 -4.99 14.69 -15.30
CA GLU A 138 -6.27 14.41 -14.61
C GLU A 138 -6.84 13.02 -14.97
N SER A 139 -6.77 12.63 -16.26
CA SER A 139 -7.22 11.33 -16.76
C SER A 139 -6.54 10.12 -16.10
N PHE A 140 -5.41 10.34 -15.40
CA PHE A 140 -4.69 9.32 -14.64
C PHE A 140 -4.86 9.50 -13.12
N HIS A 141 -4.65 10.71 -12.59
CA HIS A 141 -4.74 10.90 -11.14
C HIS A 141 -6.17 10.78 -10.61
N ARG A 142 -7.19 11.24 -11.35
CA ARG A 142 -8.58 11.23 -10.86
C ARG A 142 -9.16 9.81 -10.72
N PRO A 143 -8.95 8.87 -11.66
CA PRO A 143 -9.28 7.46 -11.46
C PRO A 143 -8.45 6.78 -10.35
N LEU A 144 -7.17 7.13 -10.20
CA LEU A 144 -6.32 6.65 -9.11
C LEU A 144 -6.89 7.06 -7.75
N LEU A 145 -7.27 8.33 -7.58
CA LEU A 145 -7.82 8.86 -6.33
C LEU A 145 -9.18 8.24 -5.99
N LYS A 146 -10.04 8.03 -7.00
CA LYS A 146 -11.28 7.24 -6.86
C LYS A 146 -11.00 5.81 -6.36
N LEU A 147 -9.97 5.14 -6.89
CA LEU A 147 -9.56 3.79 -6.46
C LEU A 147 -8.99 3.77 -5.04
N LEU A 148 -8.18 4.76 -4.66
CA LEU A 148 -7.64 4.90 -3.30
C LEU A 148 -8.75 5.18 -2.27
N ALA A 149 -9.71 6.05 -2.58
CA ALA A 149 -10.87 6.30 -1.72
C ALA A 149 -11.73 5.04 -1.55
N LEU A 150 -11.97 4.30 -2.63
CA LEU A 150 -12.65 3.00 -2.62
C LEU A 150 -11.91 1.95 -1.76
N CYS A 151 -10.63 2.16 -1.43
CA CYS A 151 -9.85 1.31 -0.51
C CYS A 151 -9.91 1.73 0.97
N SER A 152 -10.40 2.94 1.30
CA SER A 152 -10.71 3.34 2.68
C SER A 152 -12.13 2.97 3.13
N GLU A 153 -13.02 2.65 2.18
CA GLU A 153 -14.38 2.17 2.47
C GLU A 153 -14.39 0.77 3.09
N ASP A 154 -15.44 0.48 3.87
CA ASP A 154 -15.60 -0.80 4.57
C ASP A 154 -15.56 -2.02 3.64
N TRP A 155 -14.83 -3.02 4.10
CA TRP A 155 -14.58 -4.26 3.39
C TRP A 155 -15.78 -5.21 3.60
N PHE A 156 -16.82 -5.05 2.77
CA PHE A 156 -17.96 -5.99 2.68
C PHE A 156 -17.43 -7.45 2.74
N PRO A 157 -18.07 -8.35 3.52
CA PRO A 157 -17.50 -9.61 3.95
C PRO A 157 -16.80 -10.39 2.82
N MET A 158 -15.51 -10.62 3.01
CA MET A 158 -14.57 -11.15 2.02
C MET A 158 -13.73 -12.26 2.64
N GLU A 159 -13.33 -13.25 1.83
CA GLU A 159 -12.26 -14.19 2.15
C GLU A 159 -10.96 -13.46 2.53
N GLU A 160 -10.37 -13.81 3.67
CA GLU A 160 -9.23 -13.10 4.25
C GLU A 160 -7.96 -13.15 3.36
N GLU A 161 -7.74 -14.24 2.61
CA GLU A 161 -6.65 -14.37 1.64
C GLU A 161 -6.77 -13.32 0.51
N LYS A 162 -7.98 -13.07 0.00
CA LYS A 162 -8.23 -12.01 -1.01
C LYS A 162 -8.05 -10.62 -0.42
N LYS A 163 -8.39 -10.42 0.86
CA LYS A 163 -8.18 -9.14 1.55
C LYS A 163 -6.69 -8.83 1.62
N LEU A 164 -5.90 -9.80 2.06
CA LEU A 164 -4.45 -9.69 2.19
C LEU A 164 -3.76 -9.35 0.86
N ASP A 165 -4.23 -9.94 -0.25
CA ASP A 165 -3.69 -9.68 -1.60
C ASP A 165 -3.96 -8.24 -2.08
N VAL A 166 -5.15 -7.70 -1.80
CA VAL A 166 -5.51 -6.29 -2.07
C VAL A 166 -4.78 -5.33 -1.14
N GLU A 167 -4.73 -5.62 0.17
CA GLU A 167 -3.98 -4.82 1.16
C GLU A 167 -2.50 -4.73 0.78
N LYS A 168 -1.89 -5.85 0.38
CA LYS A 168 -0.50 -5.87 -0.09
C LYS A 168 -0.32 -4.97 -1.31
N LYS A 169 -1.13 -5.13 -2.37
CA LYS A 169 -0.99 -4.31 -3.59
C LYS A 169 -1.38 -2.84 -3.40
N LEU A 170 -2.21 -2.52 -2.41
CA LEU A 170 -2.45 -1.15 -1.97
C LEU A 170 -1.18 -0.55 -1.36
N VAL A 171 -0.52 -1.23 -0.41
CA VAL A 171 0.73 -0.75 0.18
C VAL A 171 1.88 -0.74 -0.84
N ASP A 172 1.93 -1.69 -1.78
CA ASP A 172 2.86 -1.68 -2.92
C ASP A 172 2.70 -0.38 -3.74
N LEU A 173 1.47 0.01 -4.10
CA LEU A 173 1.16 1.25 -4.84
C LEU A 173 1.46 2.51 -4.01
N LEU A 174 1.01 2.56 -2.75
CA LEU A 174 1.20 3.71 -1.87
C LEU A 174 2.69 4.02 -1.66
N ASN A 175 3.54 2.99 -1.50
CA ASN A 175 4.99 3.18 -1.42
C ASN A 175 5.60 3.80 -2.70
N HIS A 176 5.15 3.38 -3.89
CA HIS A 176 5.59 3.99 -5.15
C HIS A 176 5.12 5.45 -5.29
N LEU A 177 3.89 5.77 -4.86
CA LEU A 177 3.41 7.15 -4.83
C LEU A 177 4.21 8.03 -3.86
N CYS A 178 4.57 7.51 -2.68
CA CYS A 178 5.48 8.21 -1.77
C CYS A 178 6.87 8.46 -2.42
N ILE A 179 7.37 7.53 -3.24
CA ILE A 179 8.61 7.72 -3.99
C ILE A 179 8.43 8.81 -5.06
N SER A 180 7.33 8.84 -5.81
CA SER A 180 7.06 9.93 -6.77
C SER A 180 6.99 11.30 -6.09
N LEU A 181 6.33 11.40 -4.94
CA LEU A 181 6.21 12.64 -4.15
C LEU A 181 7.55 13.10 -3.56
N MET A 182 8.48 12.18 -3.26
CA MET A 182 9.86 12.51 -2.89
C MET A 182 10.69 13.09 -4.05
N HIS A 183 10.30 12.87 -5.30
CA HIS A 183 10.99 13.40 -6.48
C HIS A 183 10.36 14.69 -7.02
N ASN A 184 9.02 14.80 -7.01
CA ASN A 184 8.30 16.05 -7.28
C ASN A 184 7.28 16.32 -6.18
N THR A 185 7.55 17.34 -5.35
CA THR A 185 6.72 17.74 -4.22
C THR A 185 5.52 18.62 -4.62
N GLU A 186 5.49 19.20 -5.83
CA GLU A 186 4.36 20.00 -6.32
C GLU A 186 3.10 19.13 -6.47
N LEU A 187 3.30 17.84 -6.76
CA LEU A 187 2.24 16.83 -6.85
C LEU A 187 1.56 16.52 -5.51
N LEU A 188 2.06 17.01 -4.37
CA LEU A 188 1.43 16.80 -3.06
C LEU A 188 -0.03 17.26 -3.05
N GLY A 189 -0.32 18.41 -3.66
CA GLY A 189 -1.68 18.98 -3.72
C GLY A 189 -2.72 18.04 -4.33
N LEU A 190 -2.32 17.15 -5.22
CA LEU A 190 -3.20 16.16 -5.86
C LEU A 190 -3.70 15.08 -4.89
N PHE A 191 -3.04 14.89 -3.74
CA PHE A 191 -3.36 13.82 -2.78
C PHE A 191 -3.98 14.33 -1.47
N PHE A 192 -4.20 15.64 -1.34
CA PHE A 192 -4.96 16.25 -0.25
C PHE A 192 -6.42 16.47 -0.68
N HIS A 193 -7.38 15.93 0.07
CA HIS A 193 -8.81 15.98 -0.28
C HIS A 193 -9.67 16.52 0.86
N SER A 194 -10.44 17.57 0.57
CA SER A 194 -11.45 18.10 1.48
C SER A 194 -12.50 17.03 1.77
N SER A 195 -12.53 16.53 3.00
CA SER A 195 -13.42 15.43 3.41
C SER A 195 -14.84 15.88 3.76
N SER A 196 -15.04 17.20 3.95
CA SER A 196 -16.33 17.88 4.05
C SER A 196 -16.09 19.40 4.00
N HIS A 197 -17.12 20.20 3.74
CA HIS A 197 -17.05 21.69 3.70
C HIS A 197 -16.60 22.38 5.02
N GLN A 198 -16.26 21.62 6.07
CA GLN A 198 -15.84 22.13 7.38
C GLN A 198 -14.65 21.37 7.99
N GLY A 199 -14.08 20.39 7.28
CA GLY A 199 -12.93 19.61 7.75
C GLY A 199 -11.64 19.97 7.00
N PRO A 200 -10.45 19.78 7.61
CA PRO A 200 -9.18 19.92 6.91
C PRO A 200 -9.05 18.86 5.80
N ASP A 201 -8.23 19.17 4.80
CA ASP A 201 -7.93 18.24 3.72
C ASP A 201 -7.15 17.03 4.24
N ARG A 202 -7.57 15.82 3.84
CA ARG A 202 -6.91 14.57 4.24
C ARG A 202 -5.87 14.19 3.21
N PHE A 203 -4.63 13.94 3.65
CA PHE A 203 -3.61 13.33 2.82
C PHE A 203 -3.94 11.83 2.65
N ILE A 204 -4.53 11.47 1.50
CA ILE A 204 -5.13 10.15 1.32
C ILE A 204 -4.11 9.02 1.42
N ILE A 205 -2.90 9.23 0.89
CA ILE A 205 -1.80 8.26 0.93
C ILE A 205 -1.40 7.97 2.39
N PHE A 206 -1.19 9.02 3.19
CA PHE A 206 -0.79 8.87 4.58
C PHE A 206 -1.88 8.19 5.41
N THR A 207 -3.14 8.65 5.26
CA THR A 207 -4.30 8.08 5.95
C THR A 207 -4.47 6.57 5.67
N LEU A 208 -4.30 6.14 4.42
CA LEU A 208 -4.40 4.74 4.03
C LEU A 208 -3.26 3.86 4.56
N LEU A 209 -2.09 4.43 4.90
CA LEU A 209 -0.96 3.68 5.44
C LEU A 209 -1.03 3.46 6.96
N ILE A 210 -1.70 4.34 7.72
CA ILE A 210 -1.77 4.27 9.20
C ILE A 210 -2.23 2.89 9.71
N PRO A 211 -3.30 2.24 9.17
CA PRO A 211 -3.76 0.93 9.64
C PRO A 211 -2.75 -0.22 9.51
N PHE A 212 -1.69 -0.03 8.72
CA PHE A 212 -0.67 -1.05 8.45
C PHE A 212 0.60 -0.88 9.31
N VAL A 213 0.76 0.25 10.01
CA VAL A 213 2.03 0.63 10.67
C VAL A 213 2.53 -0.40 11.70
N HIS A 214 1.61 -1.03 12.45
CA HIS A 214 1.90 -2.05 13.46
C HIS A 214 1.71 -3.49 12.98
N ARG A 215 1.38 -3.71 11.70
CA ARG A 215 1.21 -5.07 11.19
C ARG A 215 2.54 -5.79 11.02
N GLU A 216 2.47 -7.11 11.05
CA GLU A 216 3.61 -8.01 10.87
C GLU A 216 3.98 -8.23 9.39
N GLY A 217 5.12 -8.88 9.19
CA GLY A 217 5.61 -9.29 7.87
C GLY A 217 5.83 -8.14 6.88
N ALA A 218 5.82 -8.50 5.59
CA ALA A 218 6.19 -7.60 4.49
C ALA A 218 5.24 -6.39 4.34
N ILE A 219 3.94 -6.54 4.60
CA ILE A 219 2.97 -5.45 4.45
C ILE A 219 3.27 -4.34 5.48
N GLY A 220 3.46 -4.70 6.74
CA GLY A 220 3.78 -3.72 7.78
C GLY A 220 5.16 -3.07 7.60
N HIS A 221 6.17 -3.83 7.17
CA HIS A 221 7.48 -3.26 6.84
C HIS A 221 7.36 -2.23 5.71
N GLN A 222 6.72 -2.59 4.60
CA GLN A 222 6.58 -1.69 3.45
C GLN A 222 5.68 -0.48 3.76
N ALA A 223 4.70 -0.63 4.65
CA ALA A 223 3.89 0.49 5.14
C ALA A 223 4.69 1.44 6.03
N ARG A 224 5.54 0.93 6.93
CA ARG A 224 6.49 1.73 7.72
C ARG A 224 7.45 2.48 6.80
N ASP A 225 8.02 1.82 5.80
CA ASP A 225 8.90 2.43 4.79
C ASP A 225 8.18 3.52 3.96
N ALA A 226 6.90 3.35 3.64
CA ALA A 226 6.10 4.34 2.91
C ALA A 226 5.71 5.53 3.79
N LEU A 227 5.32 5.29 5.05
CA LEU A 227 5.06 6.33 6.04
C LEU A 227 6.30 7.18 6.32
N LEU A 228 7.48 6.54 6.42
CA LEU A 228 8.72 7.27 6.67
C LEU A 228 9.02 8.29 5.56
N LYS A 229 8.69 7.98 4.29
CA LYS A 229 8.82 8.92 3.17
C LYS A 229 7.85 10.10 3.31
N CYS A 230 6.58 9.87 3.64
CA CYS A 230 5.62 10.95 3.96
C CYS A 230 6.07 11.83 5.13
N ILE A 231 6.72 11.23 6.12
CA ILE A 231 7.23 11.91 7.31
C ILE A 231 8.50 12.71 6.98
N SER A 232 9.40 12.20 6.13
CA SER A 232 10.52 12.99 5.58
C SER A 232 10.04 14.19 4.77
N LEU A 233 8.98 14.04 3.95
CA LEU A 233 8.36 15.15 3.24
C LEU A 233 7.88 16.27 4.18
N SER A 234 7.46 15.92 5.40
CA SER A 234 7.02 16.90 6.40
C SER A 234 8.14 17.85 6.86
N ALA A 235 9.41 17.41 6.85
CA ALA A 235 10.56 18.26 7.13
C ALA A 235 10.95 19.18 5.95
N MET A 236 10.39 18.95 4.75
CA MET A 236 10.62 19.73 3.54
C MET A 236 9.40 20.57 3.13
N ASN A 237 8.24 20.36 3.75
CA ASN A 237 6.99 21.04 3.43
C ASN A 237 6.17 21.29 4.70
N GLU A 238 6.10 22.57 5.11
CA GLU A 238 5.41 23.02 6.33
C GLU A 238 3.93 22.61 6.39
N TYR A 239 3.22 22.57 5.25
CA TYR A 239 1.80 22.17 5.22
C TYR A 239 1.64 20.67 5.52
N VAL A 240 2.55 19.82 5.03
CA VAL A 240 2.61 18.41 5.44
C VAL A 240 3.04 18.29 6.92
N GLY A 241 3.97 19.14 7.37
CA GLY A 241 4.40 19.25 8.78
C GLY A 241 3.27 19.61 9.75
N ALA A 242 2.40 20.54 9.36
CA ALA A 242 1.21 20.91 10.11
C ALA A 242 0.15 19.82 10.04
N TYR A 243 -0.19 19.30 8.86
CA TYR A 243 -1.18 18.23 8.70
C TYR A 243 -0.86 17.00 9.56
N ILE A 244 0.39 16.51 9.55
CA ILE A 244 0.75 15.32 10.33
C ILE A 244 0.65 15.57 11.84
N ALA A 245 0.97 16.78 12.32
CA ALA A 245 0.94 17.13 13.75
C ALA A 245 -0.45 17.52 14.28
N ASP A 246 -1.27 18.21 13.48
CA ASP A 246 -2.54 18.81 13.90
C ASP A 246 -3.78 18.05 13.41
N HIS A 247 -3.64 17.22 12.37
CA HIS A 247 -4.76 16.60 11.65
C HIS A 247 -4.58 15.09 11.40
N SER A 248 -3.59 14.46 12.02
CA SER A 248 -3.38 13.00 11.95
C SER A 248 -3.03 12.40 13.31
N ASP A 249 -3.63 11.25 13.63
CA ASP A 249 -3.42 10.57 14.92
C ASP A 249 -2.12 9.76 14.99
N ILE A 250 -1.18 9.89 14.05
CA ILE A 250 -0.02 8.98 13.92
C ILE A 250 0.80 8.87 15.21
N CYS A 251 1.03 9.99 15.92
CA CYS A 251 1.80 10.00 17.16
C CYS A 251 1.09 9.21 18.27
N LEU A 252 -0.25 9.29 18.33
CA LEU A 252 -1.07 8.53 19.28
C LEU A 252 -1.15 7.05 18.90
N VAL A 253 -1.36 6.74 17.61
CA VAL A 253 -1.37 5.35 17.07
C VAL A 253 -0.04 4.65 17.32
N LEU A 254 1.09 5.34 17.13
CA LEU A 254 2.42 4.78 17.40
C LEU A 254 2.61 4.43 18.89
N VAL A 255 2.29 5.35 19.79
CA VAL A 255 2.48 5.15 21.23
C VAL A 255 1.51 4.12 21.81
N THR A 256 0.23 4.17 21.42
CA THR A 256 -0.78 3.19 21.89
C THR A 256 -0.49 1.78 21.38
N GLY A 257 -0.12 1.63 20.11
CA GLY A 257 0.28 0.34 19.56
C GLY A 257 1.59 -0.19 20.17
N LEU A 258 2.54 0.68 20.49
CA LEU A 258 3.77 0.28 21.20
C LEU A 258 3.46 -0.26 22.61
N SER A 259 2.54 0.36 23.34
CA SER A 259 2.04 -0.13 24.64
C SER A 259 1.27 -1.46 24.52
N ALA A 260 0.55 -1.68 23.41
CA ALA A 260 -0.11 -2.96 23.12
C ALA A 260 0.92 -4.07 22.82
N LEU A 261 1.86 -3.82 21.90
CA LEU A 261 2.94 -4.76 21.56
C LEU A 261 3.80 -5.13 22.77
N TYR A 262 4.05 -4.19 23.69
CA TYR A 262 4.69 -4.49 24.97
C TYR A 262 3.84 -5.40 25.86
N SER A 263 2.54 -5.14 25.94
CA SER A 263 1.60 -5.93 26.75
C SER A 263 1.43 -7.36 26.22
N GLU A 264 1.72 -7.60 24.94
CA GLU A 264 1.72 -8.93 24.33
C GLU A 264 2.98 -9.76 24.61
N LEU A 265 4.09 -9.16 25.06
CA LEU A 265 5.38 -9.84 25.19
C LEU A 265 5.32 -11.09 26.10
N PRO A 266 6.15 -12.13 25.82
CA PRO A 266 6.28 -13.28 26.72
C PRO A 266 6.70 -12.84 28.13
N ARG A 267 5.93 -13.24 29.15
CA ARG A 267 6.24 -12.98 30.57
C ARG A 267 7.35 -13.90 31.13
N LYS A 268 7.77 -14.87 30.33
CA LYS A 268 8.86 -15.81 30.55
C LYS A 268 9.50 -16.09 29.20
N LEU A 269 10.79 -16.40 29.21
CA LEU A 269 11.55 -16.87 28.06
C LEU A 269 12.18 -18.19 28.49
N ASP A 270 11.75 -19.29 27.87
CA ASP A 270 12.19 -20.64 28.22
C ASP A 270 13.48 -20.93 27.43
N VAL A 271 14.62 -20.52 27.99
CA VAL A 271 15.94 -20.60 27.34
C VAL A 271 16.82 -21.62 28.05
N GLU A 272 17.23 -22.68 27.35
CA GLU A 272 18.00 -23.82 27.88
C GLU A 272 19.53 -23.63 27.79
N LEU A 273 20.02 -22.38 27.73
CA LEU A 273 21.44 -22.03 27.55
C LEU A 273 22.00 -21.38 28.82
N GLU A 274 22.98 -22.01 29.46
CA GLU A 274 23.56 -21.57 30.75
C GLU A 274 24.18 -20.15 30.70
N ASP A 275 24.70 -19.73 29.55
CA ASP A 275 25.32 -18.41 29.35
C ASP A 275 24.34 -17.29 28.90
N TRP A 276 23.03 -17.57 28.77
CA TRP A 276 22.08 -16.59 28.25
C TRP A 276 21.72 -15.54 29.30
N HIS A 277 22.25 -14.32 29.12
CA HIS A 277 22.13 -13.21 30.07
C HIS A 277 21.59 -11.91 29.45
N ARG A 278 21.27 -11.91 28.15
CA ARG A 278 20.75 -10.76 27.40
C ARG A 278 20.07 -11.22 26.11
N LEU A 279 19.12 -10.43 25.63
CA LEU A 279 18.60 -10.55 24.26
C LEU A 279 19.69 -10.22 23.23
N THR A 280 19.78 -11.05 22.20
CA THR A 280 20.63 -10.91 21.02
C THR A 280 19.78 -10.54 19.79
N PRO A 281 20.39 -10.14 18.65
CA PRO A 281 19.66 -9.97 17.40
C PRO A 281 18.94 -11.24 16.93
N ASP A 282 19.46 -12.42 17.26
CA ASP A 282 18.86 -13.69 16.86
C ASP A 282 17.60 -13.99 17.68
N ASP A 283 17.60 -13.73 19.00
CA ASP A 283 16.38 -13.78 19.82
C ASP A 283 15.28 -12.83 19.29
N VAL A 284 15.66 -11.66 18.76
CA VAL A 284 14.73 -10.69 18.16
C VAL A 284 14.14 -11.20 16.83
N ASN A 285 14.88 -12.03 16.08
CA ASN A 285 14.40 -12.64 14.84
C ASN A 285 13.51 -13.87 15.12
N ASP A 286 13.88 -14.68 16.11
CA ASP A 286 13.23 -15.97 16.41
C ASP A 286 11.96 -15.83 17.28
N ILE A 287 11.78 -14.71 17.99
CA ILE A 287 10.60 -14.43 18.82
C ILE A 287 9.72 -13.35 18.14
N PRO A 288 8.64 -13.71 17.39
CA PRO A 288 7.90 -12.76 16.55
C PRO A 288 7.36 -11.52 17.29
N LYS A 289 6.95 -11.69 18.56
CA LYS A 289 6.45 -10.60 19.41
C LYS A 289 7.55 -9.60 19.77
N LEU A 290 8.77 -10.08 19.96
CA LEU A 290 9.93 -9.23 20.18
C LEU A 290 10.32 -8.53 18.87
N THR A 291 10.25 -9.23 17.73
CA THR A 291 10.42 -8.62 16.40
C THR A 291 9.43 -7.46 16.19
N MET A 292 8.17 -7.61 16.60
CA MET A 292 7.15 -6.57 16.42
C MET A 292 7.40 -5.33 17.29
N ILE A 293 7.67 -5.47 18.59
CA ILE A 293 7.98 -4.29 19.42
C ILE A 293 9.28 -3.61 18.96
N MET A 294 10.30 -4.37 18.57
CA MET A 294 11.56 -3.81 18.07
C MET A 294 11.36 -3.06 16.74
N ASN A 295 10.56 -3.60 15.80
CA ASN A 295 10.16 -2.89 14.58
C ASN A 295 9.44 -1.57 14.89
N SER A 296 8.53 -1.56 15.88
CA SER A 296 7.83 -0.33 16.29
C SER A 296 8.77 0.69 16.94
N LEU A 297 9.69 0.25 17.81
CA LEU A 297 10.68 1.13 18.45
C LEU A 297 11.65 1.76 17.43
N VAL A 298 12.17 0.95 16.51
CA VAL A 298 13.06 1.41 15.43
C VAL A 298 12.32 2.41 14.53
N PHE A 299 11.05 2.15 14.20
CA PHE A 299 10.24 3.09 13.42
C PHE A 299 9.97 4.40 14.15
N CYS A 300 9.56 4.36 15.43
CA CYS A 300 9.40 5.57 16.25
C CYS A 300 10.68 6.41 16.30
N ASN A 301 11.84 5.78 16.49
CA ASN A 301 13.13 6.47 16.43
C ASN A 301 13.41 7.08 15.04
N ALA A 302 13.14 6.34 13.95
CA ALA A 302 13.33 6.86 12.59
C ALA A 302 12.45 8.10 12.32
N VAL A 303 11.20 8.09 12.77
CA VAL A 303 10.29 9.25 12.73
C VAL A 303 10.89 10.43 13.50
N VAL A 304 11.37 10.23 14.73
CA VAL A 304 12.04 11.28 15.53
C VAL A 304 13.31 11.83 14.86
N GLN A 305 13.93 11.10 13.93
CA GLN A 305 15.10 11.56 13.18
C GLN A 305 14.76 12.37 11.92
N VAL A 306 13.66 12.07 11.22
CA VAL A 306 13.35 12.66 9.89
C VAL A 306 12.11 13.57 9.84
N ALA A 307 11.26 13.57 10.88
CA ALA A 307 10.00 14.32 10.89
C ALA A 307 10.18 15.83 11.06
N HIS A 308 9.14 16.59 10.68
CA HIS A 308 8.99 18.00 11.02
C HIS A 308 9.14 18.22 12.54
N ALA A 309 9.72 19.35 12.95
CA ALA A 309 10.03 19.65 14.34
C ALA A 309 8.81 19.54 15.27
N LYS A 310 7.63 19.96 14.81
CA LYS A 310 6.37 19.85 15.56
C LYS A 310 5.94 18.39 15.81
N VAL A 311 5.98 17.55 14.76
CA VAL A 311 5.68 16.11 14.83
C VAL A 311 6.68 15.40 15.75
N LYS A 312 7.97 15.75 15.65
CA LYS A 312 9.04 15.21 16.49
C LYS A 312 8.80 15.48 17.97
N THR A 313 8.51 16.73 18.36
CA THR A 313 8.23 17.10 19.76
C THR A 313 7.01 16.35 20.28
N GLN A 314 5.90 16.36 19.54
CA GLN A 314 4.66 15.66 19.91
C GLN A 314 4.87 14.16 20.11
N LEU A 315 5.60 13.47 19.21
CA LEU A 315 5.89 12.05 19.35
C LEU A 315 6.79 11.75 20.56
N VAL A 316 7.80 12.59 20.83
CA VAL A 316 8.68 12.43 22.01
C VAL A 316 7.91 12.64 23.31
N GLU A 317 7.04 13.65 23.38
CA GLU A 317 6.17 13.91 24.53
C GLU A 317 5.18 12.77 24.75
N PHE A 318 4.52 12.27 23.70
CA PHE A 318 3.59 11.15 23.80
C PHE A 318 4.31 9.84 24.17
N LEU A 319 5.50 9.57 23.61
CA LEU A 319 6.31 8.41 24.01
C LEU A 319 6.70 8.48 25.49
N HIS A 320 7.11 9.65 25.97
CA HIS A 320 7.46 9.86 27.37
C HIS A 320 6.25 9.63 28.30
N GLN A 321 5.14 10.31 28.04
CA GLN A 321 3.95 10.33 28.90
C GLN A 321 3.08 9.06 28.78
N GLY A 322 3.04 8.43 27.60
CA GLY A 322 2.14 7.30 27.29
C GLY A 322 2.80 5.92 27.22
N PHE A 323 4.13 5.82 27.18
CA PHE A 323 4.85 4.55 27.15
C PHE A 323 6.01 4.49 28.16
N LEU A 324 7.00 5.40 28.06
CA LEU A 324 8.23 5.30 28.85
C LEU A 324 7.98 5.42 30.35
N VAL A 325 7.23 6.44 30.79
CA VAL A 325 6.89 6.61 32.21
C VAL A 325 5.84 5.58 32.70
N PRO A 326 4.67 5.39 32.05
CA PRO A 326 3.62 4.54 32.62
C PRO A 326 3.79 3.03 32.38
N VAL A 327 4.48 2.61 31.31
CA VAL A 327 4.63 1.18 30.96
C VAL A 327 6.04 0.70 31.30
N MET A 328 7.08 1.36 30.79
CA MET A 328 8.46 0.91 31.00
C MET A 328 9.00 1.24 32.39
N GLY A 329 8.65 2.39 32.97
CA GLY A 329 9.07 2.80 34.33
C GLY A 329 8.77 1.74 35.40
N PRO A 330 7.50 1.33 35.59
CA PRO A 330 7.14 0.27 36.53
C PRO A 330 7.79 -1.08 36.24
N ALA A 331 8.09 -1.41 34.99
CA ALA A 331 8.75 -2.65 34.60
C ALA A 331 10.25 -2.66 34.93
N LEU A 332 10.95 -1.56 34.67
CA LEU A 332 12.39 -1.40 34.97
C LEU A 332 12.66 -1.25 36.48
N LEU A 333 11.67 -0.79 37.24
CA LEU A 333 11.74 -0.66 38.70
C LEU A 333 11.24 -1.91 39.46
N GLN A 334 11.02 -3.04 38.78
CA GLN A 334 10.70 -4.31 39.44
C GLN A 334 11.93 -4.83 40.21
N VAL A 335 11.94 -4.58 41.51
CA VAL A 335 12.86 -5.26 42.42
C VAL A 335 12.57 -6.76 42.35
N LEU A 336 13.56 -7.56 41.94
CA LEU A 336 13.47 -9.01 41.94
C LEU A 336 13.19 -9.49 43.38
N SER A 337 11.93 -9.86 43.62
CA SER A 337 11.52 -10.51 44.86
C SER A 337 12.21 -11.86 44.91
N SER A 338 13.26 -11.98 45.73
CA SER A 338 14.00 -13.23 45.89
C SER A 338 13.03 -14.34 46.31
N PRO A 339 13.15 -15.55 45.72
CA PRO A 339 12.27 -16.64 46.07
C PRO A 339 12.43 -16.95 47.56
N SER A 340 11.34 -16.81 48.31
CA SER A 340 11.32 -17.16 49.73
C SER A 340 11.62 -18.64 49.88
N HIS A 341 12.83 -18.98 50.31
CA HIS A 341 13.19 -20.35 50.68
C HIS A 341 12.32 -20.79 51.85
N ALA A 342 11.23 -21.50 51.54
CA ALA A 342 10.47 -22.26 52.51
C ALA A 342 11.33 -23.44 52.97
N SER A 343 11.84 -23.33 54.19
CA SER A 343 12.63 -24.33 54.92
C SER A 343 11.77 -25.49 55.42
#